data_AF-A0A7C1D5J5-F1
#
_entry.id   AF-A0A7C1D5J5-F1
#
_cell.length_a   1.000
_cell.length_b   1.000
_cell.length_c   1.000
_cell.angle_alpha   90.00
_cell.angle_beta   90.00
_cell.angle_gamma   90.00
#
_symmetry.space_group_name_H-M   'P 1'
#
loop_
_entity.id
_entity.type
_entity.pdbx_description
1 polymer ?
#
loop_
_entity_poly.entity_id
_entity_poly.type
_entity_poly.pdbx_seq_one_letter_code
_entity_poly.pdbx_strand_id
1 'polypeptide(L)'
;MRIIYLILLIIFAFIVVTFSQFNSDPVNLKYYNLFDVVVPTYILIFAALLAGVIFTGFYGVVERFRLNRTISKLNRTIRELRKEIRAHEPPPLVEEPTTQQQDLP
;
A
#
# COMPACT_ATOMS: atom_id res chain seq x y z
N MET A 1 -6.18 12.09 -19.20
CA MET A 1 -5.09 11.82 -18.23
C MET A 1 -4.59 10.37 -18.27
N ARG A 2 -5.39 9.34 -17.95
CA ARG A 2 -4.94 7.92 -17.98
C ARG A 2 -4.32 7.45 -19.30
N ILE A 3 -4.94 7.79 -20.44
CA ILE A 3 -4.42 7.41 -21.76
C ILE A 3 -3.05 8.06 -22.06
N ILE A 4 -2.85 9.32 -21.66
CA ILE A 4 -1.57 10.03 -21.87
C ILE A 4 -0.46 9.32 -21.09
N TYR A 5 -0.72 8.89 -19.85
CA TYR A 5 0.24 8.12 -19.08
C TYR A 5 0.54 6.75 -19.70
N LEU A 6 -0.47 6.08 -20.28
CA LEU A 6 -0.23 4.82 -21.01
C LEU A 6 0.64 5.02 -22.24
N ILE A 7 0.36 6.05 -23.04
CA ILE A 7 1.18 6.38 -24.22
C ILE A 7 2.61 6.69 -23.79
N LEU A 8 2.80 7.52 -22.76
CA LEU A 8 4.12 7.84 -22.22
C LEU A 8 4.85 6.60 -21.70
N LEU A 9 4.14 5.71 -21.00
CA LEU A 9 4.69 4.43 -20.52
C LEU A 9 5.14 3.55 -21.68
N ILE A 10 4.37 3.45 -22.76
CA ILE A 10 4.72 2.67 -23.95
C ILE A 10 5.96 3.25 -24.63
N ILE A 11 6.02 4.58 -24.80
CA ILE A 11 7.19 5.26 -25.37
C ILE A 11 8.43 5.01 -24.50
N PHE A 12 8.30 5.15 -23.19
CA PHE A 12 9.37 4.87 -22.24
C PHE A 12 9.83 3.42 -22.31
N ALA A 13 8.91 2.46 -22.34
CA ALA A 13 9.23 1.05 -22.50
C ALA A 13 9.98 0.78 -23.82
N PHE A 14 9.58 1.43 -24.91
CA PHE A 14 10.29 1.35 -26.19
C PHE A 14 11.73 1.85 -26.08
N ILE A 15 11.97 2.99 -25.43
CA ILE A 15 13.31 3.54 -25.19
C ILE A 15 14.16 2.55 -24.38
N VAL A 16 13.59 1.96 -23.33
CA VAL A 16 14.31 0.97 -22.50
C VAL A 16 14.68 -0.27 -23.31
N VAL A 17 13.77 -0.78 -24.15
CA VAL A 17 14.02 -1.95 -24.99
C VAL A 17 15.08 -1.67 -26.06
N THR A 18 15.01 -0.53 -26.75
CA THR A 18 16.03 -0.19 -27.76
C THR A 18 17.38 0.09 -27.13
N PHE A 19 17.42 0.80 -25.99
CA PHE A 19 18.65 0.98 -25.20
C PHE A 19 19.25 -0.36 -24.80
N SER A 20 18.43 -1.28 -24.29
CA SER A 20 18.85 -2.63 -23.93
C SER A 20 19.44 -3.38 -25.12
N GLN A 21 18.80 -3.30 -26.29
CA GLN A 21 19.29 -3.98 -27.49
C GLN A 21 20.65 -3.41 -27.90
N PHE A 22 20.79 -2.09 -28.00
CA PHE A 22 22.04 -1.46 -28.44
C PHE A 22 23.20 -1.64 -27.44
N ASN A 23 22.89 -1.98 -26.18
CA ASN A 23 23.87 -2.26 -25.13
C ASN A 23 23.86 -3.76 -24.74
N SER A 24 23.76 -4.64 -25.74
CA SER A 24 23.72 -6.10 -25.56
C SER A 24 25.10 -6.76 -25.50
N ASP A 25 26.10 -6.05 -24.97
CA ASP A 25 27.44 -6.60 -24.88
C ASP A 25 27.45 -7.88 -24.04
N PRO A 26 28.13 -8.95 -24.51
CA PRO A 26 28.19 -10.22 -23.81
C PRO A 26 29.08 -10.09 -22.57
N VAL A 27 28.59 -10.59 -21.44
CA VAL A 27 29.32 -10.64 -20.17
C VAL A 27 29.46 -12.08 -19.73
N ASN A 28 30.68 -12.45 -19.36
CA ASN A 28 30.97 -13.75 -18.75
C ASN A 28 30.59 -13.67 -17.27
N LEU A 29 29.51 -14.38 -16.91
CA LEU A 29 29.04 -14.45 -15.54
C LEU A 29 29.59 -15.71 -14.89
N LYS A 30 30.62 -15.51 -14.08
CA LYS A 30 31.26 -16.57 -13.29
C LYS A 30 31.06 -16.31 -11.82
N TYR A 31 30.38 -17.22 -11.14
CA TYR A 31 30.18 -17.13 -9.69
C TYR A 31 30.58 -18.44 -9.01
N TYR A 32 31.78 -18.45 -8.43
CA TYR A 32 32.40 -19.61 -7.79
C TYR A 32 32.25 -20.87 -8.66
N ASN A 33 31.64 -21.94 -8.13
CA ASN A 33 31.34 -23.20 -8.82
C ASN A 33 29.84 -23.36 -9.13
N LEU A 34 29.03 -22.30 -9.00
CA LEU A 34 27.59 -22.42 -9.25
C LEU A 34 27.26 -22.30 -10.74
N PHE A 35 27.91 -21.35 -11.44
CA PHE A 35 27.64 -21.10 -12.85
C PHE A 35 28.78 -20.34 -13.52
N ASP A 36 29.00 -20.66 -14.80
CA ASP A 36 29.92 -20.01 -15.73
C ASP A 36 29.21 -19.92 -17.09
N VAL A 37 28.51 -18.81 -17.32
CA VAL A 37 27.63 -18.60 -18.48
C VAL A 37 27.84 -17.23 -19.11
N VAL A 38 27.67 -17.14 -20.42
CA VAL A 38 27.73 -15.87 -21.15
C VAL A 38 26.32 -15.36 -21.37
N VAL A 39 26.03 -14.16 -20.87
CA VAL A 39 24.73 -13.52 -21.02
C VAL A 39 24.90 -12.07 -21.48
N PRO A 40 23.94 -11.52 -22.24
CA PRO A 40 23.92 -10.08 -22.52
C PRO A 40 23.82 -9.25 -21.24
N THR A 41 24.54 -8.13 -21.20
CA THR A 41 24.61 -7.23 -20.02
C THR A 41 23.24 -6.83 -19.48
N TYR A 42 22.28 -6.53 -20.37
CA TYR A 42 20.95 -6.08 -19.99
C TYR A 42 20.17 -7.11 -19.17
N ILE A 43 20.40 -8.42 -19.38
CA ILE A 43 19.72 -9.49 -18.62
C ILE A 43 20.10 -9.38 -17.15
N LEU A 44 21.38 -9.15 -16.87
CA LEU A 44 21.91 -9.03 -15.52
C LEU A 44 21.34 -7.80 -14.81
N ILE A 45 21.29 -6.66 -15.52
CA ILE A 45 20.71 -5.41 -15.00
C ILE A 45 19.22 -5.60 -14.68
N PHE A 46 18.45 -6.19 -15.59
CA PHE A 46 17.03 -6.43 -15.35
C PHE A 46 16.77 -7.43 -14.23
N ALA A 47 17.57 -8.49 -14.11
CA ALA A 47 17.47 -9.44 -13.02
C ALA A 47 17.73 -8.76 -11.66
N ALA A 48 18.76 -7.93 -11.56
CA ALA A 48 19.07 -7.17 -10.35
C ALA A 48 17.97 -6.14 -10.01
N LEU A 49 17.46 -5.42 -11.01
CA LEU A 49 16.36 -4.47 -10.84
C LEU A 49 15.10 -5.19 -10.36
N LEU A 50 14.73 -6.31 -10.99
CA LEU A 50 13.56 -7.10 -10.63
C LEU A 50 13.68 -7.65 -9.21
N ALA A 51 14.85 -8.15 -8.83
CA ALA A 51 15.12 -8.56 -7.45
C ALA A 51 14.89 -7.38 -6.48
N GLY A 52 15.40 -6.19 -6.81
CA GLY A 52 15.18 -4.97 -6.02
C GLY A 52 13.69 -4.61 -5.87
N VAL A 53 12.91 -4.68 -6.95
CA VAL A 53 11.45 -4.44 -6.94
C VAL A 53 10.72 -5.47 -6.07
N ILE A 54 11.12 -6.74 -6.16
CA ILE A 54 10.56 -7.81 -5.33
C ILE A 54 10.86 -7.53 -3.85
N PHE A 55 12.11 -7.23 -3.50
CA PHE A 55 12.51 -6.94 -2.12
C PHE A 55 11.78 -5.72 -1.54
N THR A 56 11.72 -4.61 -2.29
CA THR A 56 10.98 -3.41 -1.86
C THR A 56 9.48 -3.64 -1.79
N GLY A 57 8.91 -4.45 -2.71
CA GLY A 57 7.52 -4.88 -2.65
C GLY A 57 7.20 -5.67 -1.38
N PHE A 58 8.03 -6.65 -1.04
CA PHE A 58 7.89 -7.41 0.21
C PHE A 58 8.01 -6.52 1.44
N TYR A 59 9.00 -5.62 1.48
CA TYR A 59 9.15 -4.66 2.58
C TYR A 59 7.90 -3.80 2.76
N GLY A 60 7.37 -3.25 1.66
CA GLY A 60 6.14 -2.44 1.69
C GLY A 60 4.91 -3.20 2.17
N VAL A 61 4.79 -4.49 1.82
CA VAL A 61 3.70 -5.36 2.32
C VAL A 61 3.83 -5.58 3.82
N VAL A 62 5.03 -5.90 4.32
CA VAL A 62 5.29 -6.10 5.75
C VAL A 62 4.99 -4.82 6.54
N GLU A 63 5.41 -3.67 6.02
CA GLU A 63 5.15 -2.38 6.65
C GLU A 63 3.65 -2.05 6.70
N ARG A 64 2.93 -2.26 5.59
CA ARG A 64 1.47 -2.12 5.54
C ARG A 64 0.77 -3.03 6.55
N PHE A 65 1.25 -4.27 6.71
CA PHE A 65 0.66 -5.19 7.67
C PHE A 65 0.84 -4.68 9.11
N ARG A 66 2.04 -4.22 9.47
CA ARG A 66 2.32 -3.62 10.78
C ARG A 66 1.43 -2.40 11.02
N LEU A 67 1.30 -1.53 10.03
CA LEU A 67 0.50 -0.31 10.11
C LEU A 67 -0.99 -0.63 10.29
N ASN A 68 -1.53 -1.58 9.53
CA ASN A 68 -2.92 -2.03 9.67
C ASN A 68 -3.20 -2.61 11.07
N ARG A 69 -2.25 -3.33 11.66
CA ARG A 69 -2.38 -3.84 13.04
C ARG A 69 -2.43 -2.70 14.06
N THR A 70 -1.61 -1.66 13.89
CA THR A 70 -1.65 -0.46 14.73
C THR A 70 -2.98 0.29 14.60
N ILE A 71 -3.47 0.49 13.37
CA ILE A 71 -4.78 1.11 13.11
C ILE A 71 -5.89 0.32 13.79
N SER A 72 -5.85 -1.02 13.71
CA SER A 72 -6.84 -1.89 14.33
C SER A 72 -6.84 -1.77 15.86
N LYS A 73 -5.67 -1.68 16.49
CA LYS A 73 -5.54 -1.45 17.93
C LYS A 73 -6.09 -0.08 18.33
N LEU A 74 -5.68 0.97 17.62
CA LEU A 74 -6.12 2.34 17.92
C LEU A 74 -7.64 2.49 17.78
N ASN A 75 -8.24 1.89 16.75
CA ASN A 75 -9.69 1.86 16.56
C ASN A 75 -10.44 1.06 17.65
N ARG A 76 -9.79 0.10 18.33
CA ARG A 76 -10.39 -0.58 19.49
C ARG A 76 -10.35 0.34 20.71
N THR A 77 -9.21 0.97 21.00
CA THR A 77 -9.08 1.93 22.10
C THR A 77 -10.07 3.10 21.98
N ILE A 78 -10.24 3.65 20.77
CA ILE A 78 -11.25 4.71 20.54
C ILE A 78 -12.67 4.23 20.84
N ARG A 79 -13.00 2.99 20.47
CA ARG A 79 -14.33 2.41 20.75
C ARG A 79 -14.56 2.20 22.23
N GLU A 80 -13.55 1.72 22.96
CA GLU A 80 -13.61 1.51 24.41
C GLU A 80 -13.76 2.85 25.16
N LEU A 81 -12.93 3.84 24.86
CA LEU A 81 -13.04 5.18 25.45
C LEU A 81 -14.40 5.84 25.18
N ARG A 82 -14.91 5.72 23.94
CA ARG A 82 -16.26 6.23 23.61
C ARG A 82 -17.37 5.53 24.40
N LYS A 83 -17.20 4.24 24.70
CA LYS A 83 -18.16 3.47 25.49
C LYS A 83 -18.12 3.88 26.97
N GLU A 84 -16.93 4.13 27.50
CA GLU A 84 -16.73 4.60 28.88
C GLU A 84 -17.32 6.01 29.08
N ILE A 85 -17.09 6.93 28.15
CA ILE A 85 -17.73 8.27 28.16
C ILE A 85 -19.25 8.14 28.19
N ARG A 86 -19.85 7.28 27.36
CA ARG A 86 -21.30 7.03 27.36
C ARG A 86 -21.83 6.35 28.62
N ALA A 87 -21.01 5.56 29.30
CA ALA A 87 -21.39 4.91 30.55
C ALA A 87 -21.39 5.88 31.75
N HIS A 88 -20.62 6.97 31.64
CA HIS A 88 -20.55 8.05 32.62
C HIS A 88 -21.43 9.28 32.28
N GLU A 89 -22.13 9.27 31.14
CA GLU A 89 -23.20 10.23 30.89
C GLU A 89 -24.39 9.92 31.81
N PRO A 90 -24.89 10.89 32.59
CA PRO A 90 -26.10 10.70 33.37
C PRO A 90 -27.26 10.33 32.42
N PRO A 91 -28.21 9.47 32.84
CA PRO A 91 -29.31 9.05 31.98
C PRO A 91 -30.00 10.29 31.37
N PRO A 92 -30.39 10.26 30.09
CA PRO A 92 -31.16 11.35 29.53
C PRO A 92 -32.40 11.53 30.41
N LEU A 93 -32.54 12.72 30.98
CA LEU A 93 -33.77 13.11 31.68
C LEU A 93 -34.88 12.97 30.64
N VAL A 94 -35.71 11.94 30.79
CA VAL A 94 -36.93 11.81 30.02
C VAL A 94 -37.78 12.99 30.47
N GLU A 95 -37.79 14.06 29.67
CA GLU A 95 -38.80 15.10 29.81
C GLU A 95 -40.14 14.40 29.53
N GLU A 96 -40.88 14.10 30.60
CA GLU A 96 -42.26 13.64 30.51
C GLU A 96 -43.01 14.61 29.59
N PRO A 97 -43.72 14.12 28.56
CA PRO A 97 -44.46 14.99 27.68
C PRO A 97 -45.55 15.67 28.51
N THR A 98 -45.37 16.98 28.72
CA THR A 98 -46.36 17.85 29.36
C THR A 98 -47.67 17.67 28.60
N THR A 99 -48.56 16.85 29.16
CA THR A 99 -49.90 16.66 28.62
C THR A 99 -50.55 18.02 28.65
N GLN A 100 -50.85 18.54 27.46
CA GLN A 100 -51.69 19.69 27.26
C GLN A 100 -53.04 19.40 27.94
N GLN A 101 -53.20 19.87 29.18
CA GLN A 101 -54.51 19.93 29.82
C GLN A 101 -55.12 21.27 29.46
N GLN A 102 -55.55 21.29 28.21
CA GLN A 102 -56.67 22.07 27.73
C GLN A 102 -57.91 21.61 28.50
N ASP A 103 -58.48 22.46 29.35
CA ASP A 103 -59.92 22.51 29.55
C ASP A 103 -60.33 23.85 30.20
N LEU A 104 -61.24 24.51 29.48
CA LEU A 104 -61.98 25.74 29.79
C LEU A 104 -62.92 25.51 31.01
N PRO A 105 -63.41 26.55 31.71
CA PRO A 105 -64.36 27.54 31.16
C PRO A 105 -63.98 29.02 31.36
#